data_AF-W8RNK7-F1
#
_entry.id   AF-W8RNK7-F1
#
_cell.length_a   1.000
_cell.length_b   1.000
_cell.length_c   1.000
_cell.angle_alpha   90.00
_cell.angle_beta   90.00
_cell.angle_gamma   90.00
#
_symmetry.space_group_name_H-M   'P 1'
#
loop_
_entity.id
_entity.type
_entity.pdbx_description
1 polymer ?
#
loop_
_entity_poly.entity_id
_entity_poly.type
_entity_poly.pdbx_seq_one_letter_code
_entity_poly.pdbx_strand_id
1 'polypeptide(L)'
;MSNQRQHPRAPMKCRIRIAHESFGEVFAHTRDLSDGGVYVRHPQLTELQLGMIVSGQVQDLPIPAPVLQMEVMRVDAEGVGLRFIQDN
;
A
#
# COMPACT_ATOMS: atom_id res chain seq x y z
N MET A 1 10.50 -11.89 17.37
CA MET A 1 10.19 -10.70 16.55
C MET A 1 8.98 -10.04 17.16
N SER A 2 9.15 -8.87 17.76
CA SER A 2 8.07 -8.12 18.44
C SER A 2 7.12 -7.50 17.43
N ASN A 3 5.82 -7.56 17.71
CA ASN A 3 4.79 -6.89 16.92
C ASN A 3 4.91 -5.37 17.16
N GLN A 4 5.41 -4.61 16.18
CA GLN A 4 5.64 -3.17 16.27
C GLN A 4 4.41 -2.33 15.84
N ARG A 5 3.21 -2.93 15.79
CA ARG A 5 2.01 -2.23 15.35
C ARG A 5 1.52 -1.27 16.43
N GLN A 6 1.36 -0.01 16.03
CA GLN A 6 0.77 1.04 16.88
C GLN A 6 -0.75 1.18 16.66
N HIS A 7 -1.25 0.82 15.47
CA HIS A 7 -2.65 0.98 15.08
C HIS A 7 -3.29 -0.38 14.74
N PRO A 8 -4.55 -0.63 15.14
CA PRO A 8 -5.29 -1.81 14.72
C PRO A 8 -5.54 -1.77 13.19
N ARG A 9 -5.59 -2.95 12.57
CA ARG A 9 -5.91 -3.08 11.14
C ARG A 9 -7.35 -3.55 10.97
N ALA A 10 -8.12 -2.83 10.16
CA ALA A 10 -9.46 -3.22 9.73
C ALA A 10 -9.37 -3.89 8.34
N PRO A 11 -10.04 -5.04 8.13
CA PRO A 11 -10.22 -5.61 6.80
C PRO A 11 -10.92 -4.59 5.90
N MET A 12 -10.33 -4.30 4.74
CA MET A 12 -10.91 -3.37 3.79
C MET A 12 -10.44 -3.73 2.39
N LYS A 13 -11.40 -4.03 1.50
CA LYS A 13 -11.14 -4.34 0.10
C LYS A 13 -11.58 -3.16 -0.77
N CYS A 14 -10.60 -2.37 -1.20
CA CYS A 14 -10.76 -1.27 -2.14
C CYS A 14 -9.87 -1.50 -3.35
N ARG A 15 -10.28 -1.01 -4.52
CA ARG A 15 -9.39 -0.93 -5.68
C ARG A 15 -8.41 0.21 -5.45
N ILE A 16 -7.13 -0.05 -5.66
CA ILE A 16 -6.05 0.93 -5.47
C ILE A 16 -5.13 0.90 -6.69
N ARG A 17 -4.78 2.07 -7.18
CA ARG A 17 -3.69 2.25 -8.15
C ARG A 17 -2.40 2.41 -7.37
N ILE A 18 -1.38 1.59 -7.66
CA ILE A 18 -0.02 1.74 -7.14
C ILE A 18 0.90 2.10 -8.31
N ALA A 19 1.77 3.09 -8.13
CA ALA A 19 2.71 3.53 -9.14
C ALA A 19 4.14 3.59 -8.59
N HIS A 20 5.09 3.16 -9.42
CA HIS A 20 6.53 3.19 -9.16
C HIS A 20 7.30 3.24 -10.48
N GLU A 21 8.46 3.88 -10.51
CA GLU A 21 9.27 4.04 -11.72
C GLU A 21 9.71 2.72 -12.36
N SER A 22 9.90 1.65 -11.57
CA SER A 22 10.37 0.37 -12.07
C SER A 22 9.31 -0.43 -12.85
N PHE A 23 8.03 -0.10 -12.69
CA PHE A 23 6.94 -0.87 -13.31
C PHE A 23 5.77 -0.04 -13.84
N GLY A 24 5.83 1.29 -13.74
CA GLY A 24 4.72 2.17 -14.12
C GLY A 24 3.58 2.08 -13.12
N GLU A 25 2.39 1.72 -13.58
CA GLU A 25 1.17 1.68 -12.77
C GLU A 25 0.56 0.27 -12.74
N VAL A 26 0.02 -0.11 -11.59
CA VAL A 26 -0.72 -1.35 -11.40
C VAL A 26 -2.00 -1.11 -10.61
N PHE A 27 -3.08 -1.77 -11.01
CA PHE A 27 -4.36 -1.74 -10.29
C PHE A 27 -4.49 -3.00 -9.44
N ALA A 28 -4.59 -2.81 -8.14
CA ALA A 28 -4.58 -3.88 -7.14
C ALA A 28 -5.76 -3.75 -6.18
N HIS A 29 -5.81 -4.64 -5.19
CA HIS A 29 -6.80 -4.59 -4.11
C HIS A 29 -6.13 -4.55 -2.74
N THR A 30 -6.66 -3.70 -1.86
CA THR A 30 -6.28 -3.74 -0.45
C THR A 30 -6.84 -5.00 0.21
N ARG A 31 -6.12 -5.50 1.23
CA ARG A 31 -6.61 -6.55 2.14
C ARG A 31 -7.11 -5.94 3.45
N ASP A 32 -6.29 -5.06 4.02
CA ASP A 32 -6.52 -4.41 5.30
C ASP A 32 -5.87 -3.02 5.33
N LEU A 33 -6.38 -2.15 6.19
CA LEU A 33 -5.93 -0.77 6.40
C LEU A 33 -5.79 -0.48 7.90
N SER A 34 -4.87 0.39 8.25
CA SER A 34 -4.75 1.07 9.56
C SER A 34 -4.43 2.54 9.33
N ASP A 35 -4.48 3.37 10.37
CA ASP A 35 -4.09 4.79 10.29
C ASP A 35 -2.64 4.98 9.83
N GLY A 36 -1.78 3.98 10.06
CA GLY A 36 -0.37 4.02 9.70
C GLY A 36 -0.02 3.41 8.34
N GLY A 37 -0.96 2.74 7.67
CA GLY A 37 -0.64 2.08 6.40
C GLY A 37 -1.60 0.98 5.99
N VAL A 38 -1.34 0.42 4.82
CA VAL A 38 -2.23 -0.49 4.08
C VAL A 38 -1.50 -1.77 3.71
N TYR A 39 -2.22 -2.86 3.49
CA TYR A 39 -1.69 -4.03 2.80
C TYR A 39 -2.41 -4.21 1.47
N VAL A 40 -1.64 -4.44 0.41
CA VAL A 40 -2.12 -4.55 -0.97
C VAL A 40 -1.71 -5.90 -1.55
N ARG A 41 -2.67 -6.60 -2.14
CA ARG A 41 -2.46 -7.88 -2.83
C ARG A 41 -2.33 -7.66 -4.32
N HIS A 42 -1.20 -8.06 -4.88
CA HIS A 42 -0.98 -8.16 -6.32
C HIS A 42 0.34 -8.89 -6.60
N PRO A 43 0.39 -9.87 -7.55
CA PRO A 43 1.63 -10.60 -7.85
C PRO A 43 2.79 -9.70 -8.24
N GLN A 44 2.57 -8.70 -9.09
CA GLN A 44 3.64 -7.77 -9.49
C GLN A 44 4.22 -6.93 -8.33
N LEU A 45 3.48 -6.74 -7.23
CA LEU A 45 3.96 -5.99 -6.08
C LEU A 45 4.88 -6.83 -5.18
N THR A 46 4.99 -8.15 -5.42
CA THR A 46 5.94 -9.01 -4.69
C THR A 46 7.38 -8.81 -5.12
N GLU A 47 7.61 -8.09 -6.22
CA GLU A 47 8.94 -7.73 -6.73
C GLU A 47 9.50 -6.45 -6.09
N LEU A 48 8.70 -5.75 -5.27
CA LEU A 48 9.15 -4.58 -4.53
C LEU A 48 10.17 -4.96 -3.45
N GLN A 49 11.02 -4.00 -3.09
CA GLN A 49 12.03 -4.17 -2.03
C GLN A 49 11.70 -3.27 -0.83
N LEU A 50 12.12 -3.70 0.36
CA LEU A 50 11.97 -2.91 1.59
C LEU A 50 12.59 -1.52 1.43
N GLY A 51 11.90 -0.50 1.92
CA GLY A 51 12.34 0.90 1.84
C GLY A 51 12.05 1.60 0.51
N MET A 52 11.57 0.90 -0.53
CA MET A 52 11.10 1.55 -1.74
C MET A 52 9.89 2.44 -1.46
N ILE A 53 9.81 3.57 -2.16
CA ILE A 53 8.70 4.51 -2.04
C ILE A 53 7.79 4.37 -3.26
N VAL A 54 6.51 4.11 -3.02
CA VAL A 54 5.49 4.00 -4.08
C VAL A 54 4.43 5.06 -3.88
N SER A 55 3.81 5.48 -4.98
CA SER A 55 2.60 6.30 -4.94
C SER A 55 1.37 5.40 -4.94
N GLY A 56 0.33 5.76 -4.19
CA GLY A 56 -0.94 5.04 -4.23
C GLY A 56 -2.16 5.92 -4.16
N GLN A 57 -3.23 5.50 -4.81
CA GLN A 57 -4.49 6.23 -4.86
C GLN A 57 -5.67 5.25 -4.91
N VAL A 58 -6.60 5.37 -3.96
CA VAL A 58 -7.85 4.60 -3.99
C VAL A 58 -8.66 5.01 -5.22
N GLN A 59 -9.20 4.02 -5.91
CA GLN A 59 -9.96 4.19 -7.15
C GLN A 59 -11.46 4.02 -6.88
N ASP A 60 -12.27 4.28 -7.92
CA ASP A 60 -13.71 4.04 -7.92
C ASP A 60 -14.49 4.83 -6.85
N LEU A 61 -13.95 5.97 -6.43
CA LEU A 61 -14.64 6.94 -5.57
C LEU A 61 -15.35 8.01 -6.42
N PRO A 62 -16.46 8.61 -5.94
CA PRO A 62 -17.17 9.69 -6.64
C PRO A 62 -16.29 10.92 -6.94
N ILE A 63 -15.27 11.13 -6.11
CA ILE A 63 -14.21 12.13 -6.30
C ILE A 63 -12.85 11.42 -6.22
N PRO A 64 -11.82 11.86 -6.98
CA PRO A 64 -10.50 11.25 -6.90
C PRO A 64 -9.97 11.27 -5.47
N ALA A 65 -9.53 10.11 -4.97
CA ALA A 65 -8.84 10.02 -3.69
C ALA A 65 -7.52 10.82 -3.75
N PRO A 66 -7.00 11.30 -2.61
CA PRO A 66 -5.64 11.82 -2.56
C PRO A 66 -4.63 10.76 -3.00
N VAL A 67 -3.55 11.21 -3.65
CA VAL A 67 -2.38 10.38 -3.91
C VAL A 67 -1.49 10.42 -2.67
N LEU A 68 -1.12 9.25 -2.16
CA LEU A 68 -0.27 9.10 -0.97
C LEU A 68 1.08 8.53 -1.36
N GLN A 69 2.16 9.05 -0.77
CA GLN A 69 3.46 8.38 -0.78
C GLN A 69 3.49 7.33 0.33
N MET A 70 4.06 6.17 0.01
CA MET A 70 4.11 5.04 0.93
C MET A 70 5.42 4.29 0.84
N GLU A 71 5.95 3.88 1.99
CA GLU A 71 7.16 3.06 2.09
C GLU A 71 6.83 1.58 2.19
N VAL A 72 7.57 0.75 1.46
CA VAL A 72 7.50 -0.72 1.54
C VAL A 72 8.10 -1.21 2.85
N MET A 73 7.23 -1.70 3.74
CA MET A 73 7.64 -2.22 5.06
C MET A 73 7.71 -3.74 5.14
N ARG A 74 7.03 -4.44 4.23
CA ARG A 74 7.08 -5.90 4.10
C ARG A 74 6.64 -6.33 2.71
N VAL A 75 7.20 -7.45 2.26
CA VAL A 75 6.77 -8.15 1.05
C VAL A 75 6.66 -9.64 1.38
N ASP A 76 5.60 -10.28 0.91
CA ASP A 76 5.38 -11.72 1.03
C ASP A 76 4.77 -12.27 -0.27
N ALA A 77 4.47 -13.56 -0.30
CA ALA A 77 3.95 -14.22 -1.51
C ALA A 77 2.57 -13.72 -1.99
N GLU A 78 1.83 -12.99 -1.16
CA GLU A 78 0.51 -12.47 -1.51
C GLU A 78 0.54 -10.99 -1.93
N GLY A 79 1.56 -10.23 -1.49
CA GLY A 79 1.68 -8.81 -1.81
C GLY A 79 2.56 -8.03 -0.85
N VAL A 80 2.17 -6.78 -0.58
CA VAL A 80 3.02 -5.77 0.05
C VAL A 80 2.31 -5.07 1.20
N GLY A 81 3.03 -4.89 2.32
CA GLY A 81 2.62 -4.00 3.40
C GLY A 81 3.32 -2.65 3.27
N LEU A 82 2.51 -1.60 3.21
CA LEU A 82 2.92 -0.23 2.95
C LEU A 82 2.65 0.63 4.19
N ARG A 83 3.57 1.52 4.52
CA ARG A 83 3.40 2.55 5.57
C ARG A 83 3.17 3.91 4.91
N PHE A 84 2.19 4.67 5.40
CA PHE A 84 1.98 6.02 4.91
C PHE A 84 3.14 6.93 5.31
N ILE A 85 3.64 7.70 4.35
CA ILE A 85 4.56 8.80 4.62
C ILE A 85 3.68 10.02 4.88
N GLN A 86 3.81 10.60 6.08
CA GLN A 86 3.17 11.85 6.42
C GLN A 86 4.12 12.97 6.05
N ASP A 87 3.64 13.94 5.27
CA ASP A 87 4.35 15.21 5.10
C ASP A 87 4.16 16.01 6.41
N ASN A 88 5.28 16.36 7.06
CA ASN A 88 5.30 17.22 8.24
C ASN A 88 5.14 18.70 7.85
#